data_AF-A0A533BCJ1-F1
#
_entry.id   AF-A0A533BCJ1-F1
#
_cell.length_a   1.000
_cell.length_b   1.000
_cell.length_c   1.000
_cell.angle_alpha   90.00
_cell.angle_beta   90.00
_cell.angle_gamma   90.00
#
_symmetry.space_group_name_H-M   'P 1'
#
loop_
_entity.id
_entity.type
_entity.pdbx_description
1 polymer ?
#
loop_
_entity_poly.entity_id
_entity_poly.type
_entity_poly.pdbx_seq_one_letter_code
_entity_poly.pdbx_strand_id
1 'polypeptide(L)'
;MKGTVIGSVLFMMIPVIAVASSVDLVAAKGKSFCQRVLELFQKNMGSGPRLNLDAEPFSEVKWEPAVIAGMAPKIRRCSSLDKALVDLDNDGTRDLVVKTTFCMKGAPSDSFYMFPANSNVLEQASWQDMAPLLATANKFERTGGSYPLTALPMSSEFRKGGPTLSIVFTVQPFIMDEKTYVALTDGRGKWIVIAKYLRGERFEDQCYLESNGKS
;
A
#
# COMPACT_ATOMS: atom_id res chain seq x y z
N MET A 1 56.26 40.90 -19.92
CA MET A 1 55.85 39.50 -20.16
C MET A 1 54.65 39.21 -19.26
N LYS A 2 53.47 38.96 -19.83
CA LYS A 2 52.23 38.68 -19.08
C LYS A 2 52.13 37.16 -18.89
N GLY A 3 52.18 36.68 -17.64
CA GLY A 3 52.00 35.27 -17.31
C GLY A 3 50.53 34.95 -17.07
N THR A 4 49.98 34.02 -17.84
CA THR A 4 48.61 33.54 -17.69
C THR A 4 48.64 32.28 -16.82
N VAL A 5 48.00 32.33 -15.64
CA VAL A 5 47.81 31.17 -14.76
C VAL A 5 46.59 30.39 -15.24
N ILE A 6 46.79 29.17 -15.75
CA ILE A 6 45.71 28.23 -16.10
C ILE A 6 45.47 27.34 -14.87
N GLY A 7 44.46 27.68 -14.08
CA GLY A 7 43.97 26.83 -12.99
C GLY A 7 43.06 25.74 -13.53
N SER A 8 43.52 24.48 -13.52
CA SER A 8 42.70 23.32 -13.85
C SER A 8 41.84 22.93 -12.64
N VAL A 9 40.52 23.06 -12.77
CA VAL A 9 39.55 22.56 -11.78
C VAL A 9 39.29 21.08 -12.08
N LEU A 10 39.80 20.20 -11.24
CA LEU A 10 39.56 18.76 -11.28
C LEU A 10 38.18 18.47 -10.68
N PHE A 11 37.18 18.24 -11.52
CA PHE A 11 35.86 17.75 -11.09
C PHE A 11 35.99 16.28 -10.68
N MET A 12 36.09 15.99 -9.38
CA MET A 12 35.89 14.63 -8.86
C MET A 12 34.41 14.27 -9.00
N MET A 13 34.09 13.46 -10.01
CA MET A 13 32.79 12.78 -10.05
C MET A 13 32.80 11.68 -9.00
N ILE A 14 32.07 11.89 -7.89
CA ILE A 14 31.77 10.82 -6.93
C ILE A 14 30.74 9.90 -7.63
N PRO A 15 31.04 8.62 -7.89
CA PRO A 15 30.03 7.69 -8.36
C PRO A 15 29.01 7.51 -7.25
N VAL A 16 27.77 7.94 -7.50
CA VAL A 16 26.63 7.58 -6.67
C VAL A 16 26.44 6.08 -6.84
N ILE A 17 26.88 5.29 -5.86
CA ILE A 17 26.58 3.86 -5.81
C ILE A 17 25.08 3.77 -5.51
N ALA A 18 24.28 3.52 -6.54
CA ALA A 18 22.89 3.14 -6.38
C ALA A 18 22.87 1.78 -5.68
N VAL A 19 22.62 1.76 -4.37
CA VAL A 19 22.37 0.51 -3.64
C VAL A 19 21.01 0.01 -4.10
N ALA A 20 20.99 -1.08 -4.87
CA ALA A 20 19.75 -1.73 -5.25
C ALA A 20 19.10 -2.33 -3.99
N SER A 21 17.92 -1.84 -3.62
CA SER A 21 17.06 -2.53 -2.65
C SER A 21 16.58 -3.84 -3.27
N SER A 22 16.64 -4.93 -2.51
CA SER A 22 16.09 -6.23 -2.91
C SER A 22 14.83 -6.53 -2.09
N VAL A 23 13.90 -7.30 -2.65
CA VAL A 23 12.71 -7.81 -1.94
C VAL A 23 12.77 -9.32 -2.09
N ASP A 24 12.52 -10.02 -0.99
CA ASP A 24 12.57 -11.47 -0.89
C ASP A 24 11.22 -12.03 -0.48
N LEU A 25 10.88 -13.21 -1.01
CA LEU A 25 9.70 -13.97 -0.61
C LEU A 25 10.00 -14.81 0.63
N VAL A 26 9.42 -14.44 1.76
CA VAL A 26 9.64 -15.08 3.07
C VAL A 26 8.68 -16.24 3.30
N ALA A 27 7.41 -16.08 2.94
CA ALA A 27 6.40 -17.13 3.06
C ALA A 27 5.34 -17.01 1.98
N ALA A 28 4.77 -18.15 1.59
CA ALA A 28 3.76 -18.23 0.54
C ALA A 28 2.74 -19.32 0.84
N LYS A 29 1.44 -18.98 0.69
CA LYS A 29 0.37 -19.97 0.60
C LYS A 29 0.40 -20.70 -0.75
N GLY A 30 0.70 -19.97 -1.83
CA GLY A 30 0.83 -20.51 -3.19
C GLY A 30 2.10 -20.01 -3.87
N LYS A 31 3.11 -20.88 -4.01
CA LYS A 31 4.45 -20.50 -4.54
C LYS A 31 4.40 -19.79 -5.89
N SER A 32 3.69 -20.34 -6.87
CA SER A 32 3.65 -19.77 -8.23
C SER A 32 3.02 -18.36 -8.25
N PHE A 33 1.94 -18.15 -7.51
CA PHE A 33 1.33 -16.83 -7.37
C PHE A 33 2.29 -15.84 -6.70
N CYS A 34 2.84 -16.21 -5.53
CA CYS A 34 3.72 -15.30 -4.80
C CYS A 34 5.04 -14.99 -5.53
N GLN A 35 5.54 -15.91 -6.35
CA GLN A 35 6.69 -15.67 -7.20
C GLN A 35 6.39 -14.61 -8.27
N ARG A 36 5.24 -14.70 -8.95
CA ARG A 36 4.80 -13.67 -9.91
C ARG A 36 4.63 -12.30 -9.24
N VAL A 37 4.09 -12.28 -8.03
CA VAL A 37 3.98 -11.04 -7.25
C VAL A 37 5.36 -10.49 -6.89
N LEU A 38 6.29 -11.33 -6.43
CA LEU A 38 7.67 -10.94 -6.10
C LEU A 38 8.36 -10.28 -7.30
N GLU A 39 8.28 -10.90 -8.48
CA GLU A 39 8.89 -10.39 -9.71
C GLU A 39 8.42 -8.96 -10.05
N LEU A 40 7.15 -8.64 -9.78
CA LEU A 40 6.67 -7.27 -9.93
C LEU A 40 7.32 -6.29 -8.95
N PHE A 41 7.36 -6.64 -7.66
CA PHE A 41 7.96 -5.75 -6.65
C PHE A 41 9.41 -5.47 -7.01
N GLN A 42 10.14 -6.49 -7.45
CA GLN A 42 11.53 -6.36 -7.90
C GLN A 42 11.65 -5.46 -9.13
N LYS A 43 10.75 -5.59 -10.13
CA LYS A 43 10.74 -4.75 -11.33
C LYS A 43 10.44 -3.27 -11.04
N ASN A 44 9.65 -3.00 -9.99
CA ASN A 44 9.12 -1.66 -9.71
C ASN A 44 9.85 -0.87 -8.61
N MET A 45 10.82 -1.49 -7.94
CA MET A 45 11.53 -0.89 -6.80
C MET A 45 12.35 0.36 -7.12
N GLY A 46 12.60 0.71 -8.38
CA GLY A 46 13.21 1.99 -8.77
C GLY A 46 12.38 3.23 -8.37
N SER A 47 11.11 3.05 -8.02
CA SER A 47 10.13 4.12 -7.76
C SER A 47 9.78 4.30 -6.27
N GLY A 48 10.40 3.53 -5.38
CA GLY A 48 10.02 3.43 -3.96
C GLY A 48 9.04 2.28 -3.66
N PRO A 49 8.51 2.19 -2.43
CA PRO A 49 7.71 1.04 -1.95
C PRO A 49 6.29 0.98 -2.51
N ARG A 50 5.92 1.89 -3.42
CA ARG A 50 4.63 1.86 -4.12
C ARG A 50 4.76 1.00 -5.35
N LEU A 51 3.83 0.06 -5.52
CA LEU A 51 3.76 -0.72 -6.73
C LEU A 51 3.41 0.20 -7.89
N ASN A 52 4.26 0.25 -8.91
CA ASN A 52 3.89 0.73 -10.23
C ASN A 52 3.21 -0.44 -10.97
N LEU A 53 1.88 -0.40 -11.09
CA LEU A 53 1.06 -1.53 -11.53
C LEU A 53 0.70 -1.49 -13.01
N ASP A 54 1.43 -0.72 -13.83
CA ASP A 54 1.21 -0.63 -15.28
C ASP A 54 1.63 -1.89 -16.07
N ALA A 55 2.00 -2.98 -15.39
CA ALA A 55 2.46 -4.22 -16.00
C ALA A 55 1.35 -5.30 -16.04
N GLU A 56 0.98 -5.76 -17.25
CA GLU A 56 0.26 -7.02 -17.45
C GLU A 56 0.93 -8.18 -16.69
N PRO A 57 0.18 -9.08 -16.02
CA PRO A 57 -1.28 -9.25 -16.02
C PRO A 57 -2.03 -8.48 -14.90
N PHE A 58 -1.43 -7.43 -14.35
CA PHE A 58 -1.99 -6.71 -13.21
C PHE A 58 -2.65 -5.40 -13.65
N SER A 59 -3.73 -5.02 -12.97
CA SER A 59 -4.34 -3.71 -13.16
C SER A 59 -4.52 -2.97 -11.84
N GLU A 60 -4.23 -1.68 -11.86
CA GLU A 60 -4.45 -0.80 -10.71
C GLU A 60 -5.94 -0.53 -10.51
N VAL A 61 -6.36 -0.49 -9.24
CA VAL A 61 -7.68 0.06 -8.90
C VAL A 61 -7.68 1.55 -9.20
N LYS A 62 -8.55 1.99 -10.12
CA LYS A 62 -8.69 3.40 -10.49
C LYS A 62 -9.38 4.17 -9.36
N TRP A 63 -8.59 4.91 -8.61
CA TRP A 63 -9.06 5.82 -7.57
C TRP A 63 -9.45 7.17 -8.16
N GLU A 64 -10.60 7.69 -7.73
CA GLU A 64 -11.03 9.05 -8.00
C GLU A 64 -11.23 9.80 -6.68
N PRO A 65 -11.01 11.12 -6.63
CA PRO A 65 -11.24 11.87 -5.40
C PRO A 65 -12.72 11.79 -4.97
N ALA A 66 -12.97 11.57 -3.69
CA ALA A 66 -14.33 11.47 -3.16
C ALA A 66 -14.95 12.87 -2.94
N VAL A 67 -16.13 13.08 -3.52
CA VAL A 67 -16.97 14.26 -3.28
C VAL A 67 -17.91 13.95 -2.13
N ILE A 68 -17.90 14.79 -1.09
CA ILE A 68 -18.73 14.62 0.11
C ILE A 68 -19.78 15.72 0.15
N ALA A 69 -21.06 15.37 0.18
CA ALA A 69 -22.18 16.32 0.20
C ALA A 69 -22.02 17.44 -0.87
N GLY A 70 -21.58 17.06 -2.08
CA GLY A 70 -21.34 18.00 -3.19
C GLY A 70 -20.08 18.87 -3.04
N MET A 71 -19.33 18.75 -1.96
CA MET A 71 -18.08 19.49 -1.73
C MET A 71 -16.88 18.74 -2.27
N ALA A 72 -16.02 19.48 -2.97
CA ALA A 72 -14.76 18.96 -3.49
C ALA A 72 -13.83 18.41 -2.37
N PRO A 73 -12.93 17.47 -2.71
CA PRO A 73 -11.94 16.92 -1.80
C PRO A 73 -11.07 18.01 -1.15
N LYS A 74 -10.93 17.96 0.18
CA LYS A 74 -9.93 18.77 0.90
C LYS A 74 -8.58 18.06 0.86
N ILE A 75 -7.81 18.30 -0.19
CA ILE A 75 -6.44 17.77 -0.28
C ILE A 75 -5.57 18.53 0.74
N ARG A 76 -5.03 17.80 1.73
CA ARG A 76 -3.98 18.32 2.62
C ARG A 76 -2.69 17.57 2.33
N ARG A 77 -1.55 18.11 2.77
CA ARG A 77 -0.18 17.65 2.43
C ARG A 77 0.01 16.12 2.34
N CYS A 78 -0.66 15.35 3.19
CA CYS A 78 -0.61 13.89 3.25
C CYS A 78 -1.96 13.27 3.61
N SER A 79 -3.06 14.00 3.36
CA SER A 79 -4.40 13.49 3.59
C SER A 79 -5.21 13.55 2.31
N SER A 80 -5.78 12.41 1.94
CA SER A 80 -6.70 12.28 0.82
C SER A 80 -7.93 11.49 1.25
N LEU A 81 -9.01 11.71 0.51
CA LEU A 81 -10.19 10.88 0.54
C LEU A 81 -10.51 10.53 -0.90
N ASP A 82 -10.35 9.26 -1.23
CA ASP A 82 -10.50 8.72 -2.57
C ASP A 82 -11.60 7.66 -2.55
N LYS A 83 -12.20 7.39 -3.71
CA LYS A 83 -13.19 6.32 -3.89
C LYS A 83 -12.89 5.52 -5.15
N ALA A 84 -13.39 4.29 -5.18
CA ALA A 84 -13.38 3.43 -6.35
C ALA A 84 -14.60 2.51 -6.30
N LEU A 85 -15.05 2.06 -7.48
CA LEU A 85 -15.98 0.94 -7.61
C LEU A 85 -15.18 -0.32 -7.89
N VAL A 86 -15.10 -1.24 -6.94
CA VAL A 86 -14.26 -2.45 -7.05
C VAL A 86 -14.86 -3.59 -6.25
N ASP A 87 -14.74 -4.81 -6.78
CA ASP A 87 -15.03 -6.04 -6.04
C ASP A 87 -13.81 -6.37 -5.17
N LEU A 88 -13.73 -5.76 -3.98
CA LEU A 88 -12.54 -5.83 -3.12
C LEU A 88 -12.45 -7.17 -2.38
N ASP A 89 -13.59 -7.75 -2.02
CA ASP A 89 -13.68 -9.01 -1.28
C ASP A 89 -13.90 -10.24 -2.18
N ASN A 90 -13.94 -10.05 -3.50
CA ASN A 90 -14.07 -11.09 -4.52
C ASN A 90 -15.40 -11.86 -4.42
N ASP A 91 -16.50 -11.18 -4.11
CA ASP A 91 -17.84 -11.80 -4.04
C ASP A 91 -18.60 -11.77 -5.38
N GLY A 92 -18.00 -11.19 -6.43
CA GLY A 92 -18.58 -11.03 -7.75
C GLY A 92 -19.37 -9.73 -7.93
N THR A 93 -19.53 -8.93 -6.87
CA THR A 93 -20.23 -7.65 -6.87
C THR A 93 -19.24 -6.51 -6.65
N ARG A 94 -19.36 -5.45 -7.45
CA ARG A 94 -18.55 -4.24 -7.21
C ARG A 94 -19.17 -3.45 -6.07
N ASP A 95 -18.31 -2.99 -5.17
CA ASP A 95 -18.69 -2.14 -4.04
C ASP A 95 -18.10 -0.74 -4.18
N LEU A 96 -18.73 0.22 -3.51
CA LEU A 96 -18.14 1.52 -3.26
C LEU A 96 -17.11 1.37 -2.15
N VAL A 97 -15.84 1.50 -2.52
CA VAL A 97 -14.73 1.53 -1.56
C VAL A 97 -14.26 2.97 -1.42
N VAL A 98 -14.29 3.48 -0.20
CA VAL A 98 -13.75 4.81 0.16
C VAL A 98 -12.45 4.60 0.92
N LYS A 99 -11.36 5.20 0.45
CA LYS A 99 -10.03 5.15 1.08
C LYS A 99 -9.69 6.50 1.68
N THR A 100 -9.33 6.50 2.96
CA THR A 100 -8.74 7.65 3.65
C THR A 100 -7.24 7.44 3.77
N THR A 101 -6.46 8.42 3.36
CA THR A 101 -5.03 8.52 3.71
C THR A 101 -4.87 9.68 4.70
N PHE A 102 -4.05 9.52 5.74
CA PHE A 102 -3.70 10.61 6.65
C PHE A 102 -2.27 10.47 7.17
N CYS A 103 -1.64 11.57 7.59
CA CYS A 103 -0.35 11.50 8.27
C CYS A 103 -0.49 10.95 9.68
N MET A 104 0.23 9.87 9.96
CA MET A 104 0.50 9.42 11.32
C MET A 104 2.01 9.44 11.54
N LYS A 105 2.48 10.17 12.55
CA LYS A 105 3.92 10.35 12.85
C LYS A 105 4.77 10.78 11.64
N GLY A 106 4.18 11.58 10.74
CA GLY A 106 4.85 12.11 9.55
C GLY A 106 4.86 11.19 8.32
N ALA A 107 4.26 9.99 8.40
CA ALA A 107 4.13 9.06 7.28
C ALA A 107 2.65 8.80 6.93
N PRO A 108 2.31 8.54 5.66
CA PRO A 108 0.93 8.27 5.24
C PRO A 108 0.46 6.92 5.78
N SER A 109 -0.72 6.91 6.42
CA SER A 109 -1.43 5.71 6.83
C SER A 109 -2.77 5.68 6.15
N ASP A 110 -3.11 4.53 5.59
CA ASP A 110 -4.34 4.29 4.86
C ASP A 110 -5.36 3.55 5.74
N SER A 111 -6.63 3.80 5.47
CA SER A 111 -7.77 3.03 5.95
C SER A 111 -8.82 3.03 4.85
N PHE A 112 -9.69 2.03 4.82
CA PHE A 112 -10.75 1.97 3.82
C PHE A 112 -12.07 1.46 4.41
N TYR A 113 -13.15 1.84 3.74
CA TYR A 113 -14.53 1.60 4.12
C TYR A 113 -15.27 1.11 2.89
N MET A 114 -16.04 0.04 3.05
CA MET A 114 -16.75 -0.62 1.96
C MET A 114 -18.26 -0.52 2.17
N PHE A 115 -18.95 -0.16 1.09
CA PHE A 115 -20.39 0.02 1.04
C PHE A 115 -20.94 -0.59 -0.25
N PRO A 116 -22.24 -0.94 -0.31
CA PRO A 116 -22.90 -1.27 -1.56
C PRO A 116 -22.65 -0.19 -2.62
N ALA A 117 -22.48 -0.57 -3.89
CA ALA A 117 -22.18 0.37 -4.97
C ALA A 117 -23.16 1.55 -5.11
N ASN A 118 -24.43 1.36 -4.74
CA ASN A 118 -25.48 2.38 -4.79
C ASN A 118 -25.69 3.13 -3.46
N SER A 119 -24.76 2.99 -2.51
CA SER A 119 -24.82 3.68 -1.22
C SER A 119 -24.74 5.20 -1.40
N ASN A 120 -25.62 5.92 -0.70
CA ASN A 120 -25.59 7.39 -0.61
C ASN A 120 -24.74 7.90 0.58
N VAL A 121 -23.86 7.08 1.15
CA VAL A 121 -23.07 7.45 2.34
C VAL A 121 -22.24 8.73 2.15
N LEU A 122 -21.77 9.01 0.93
CA LEU A 122 -21.02 10.22 0.62
C LEU A 122 -21.88 11.49 0.63
N GLU A 123 -23.20 11.36 0.46
CA GLU A 123 -24.16 12.47 0.60
C GLU A 123 -24.54 12.71 2.07
N GLN A 124 -24.45 11.66 2.89
CA GLN A 124 -24.76 11.71 4.33
C GLN A 124 -23.59 12.23 5.17
N ALA A 125 -22.35 11.97 4.74
CA ALA A 125 -21.16 12.45 5.42
C ALA A 125 -20.91 13.95 5.15
N SER A 126 -20.11 14.59 6.01
CA SER A 126 -19.60 15.95 5.81
C SER A 126 -18.16 16.05 6.27
N TRP A 127 -17.43 17.09 5.84
CA TRP A 127 -16.04 17.31 6.30
C TRP A 127 -15.90 17.51 7.82
N GLN A 128 -16.99 17.84 8.50
CA GLN A 128 -17.07 18.02 9.94
C GLN A 128 -17.55 16.75 10.65
N ASP A 129 -18.28 15.88 9.95
CA ASP A 129 -18.84 14.64 10.47
C ASP A 129 -18.64 13.48 9.49
N MET A 130 -17.64 12.66 9.78
CA MET A 130 -17.34 11.43 9.03
C MET A 130 -18.02 10.19 9.60
N ALA A 131 -18.84 10.32 10.65
CA ALA A 131 -19.47 9.17 11.31
C ALA A 131 -20.21 8.23 10.33
N PRO A 132 -20.91 8.70 9.29
CA PRO A 132 -21.54 7.81 8.30
C PRO A 132 -20.54 6.88 7.59
N LEU A 133 -19.33 7.36 7.30
CA LEU A 133 -18.29 6.53 6.70
C LEU A 133 -17.73 5.51 7.71
N LEU A 134 -17.55 5.93 8.96
CA LEU A 134 -16.99 5.08 10.02
C LEU A 134 -17.97 4.02 10.52
N ALA A 135 -19.27 4.16 10.24
CA ALA A 135 -20.33 3.29 10.75
C ALA A 135 -20.38 1.91 10.07
N THR A 136 -19.77 1.73 8.90
CA THR A 136 -19.75 0.41 8.24
C THR A 136 -18.96 -0.60 9.06
N ALA A 137 -19.47 -1.82 9.18
CA ALA A 137 -18.71 -2.94 9.74
C ALA A 137 -17.66 -3.47 8.75
N ASN A 138 -17.80 -3.16 7.46
CA ASN A 138 -16.89 -3.59 6.40
C ASN A 138 -15.82 -2.53 6.18
N LYS A 139 -14.87 -2.47 7.11
CA LYS A 139 -13.79 -1.50 7.07
C LYS A 139 -12.49 -2.10 7.57
N PHE A 140 -11.40 -1.53 7.10
CA PHE A 140 -10.09 -1.70 7.67
C PHE A 140 -9.60 -0.35 8.18
N GLU A 141 -9.60 -0.20 9.51
CA GLU A 141 -9.10 0.99 10.19
C GLU A 141 -7.83 0.62 10.95
N ARG A 142 -6.71 1.26 10.63
CA ARG A 142 -5.47 1.08 11.40
C ARG A 142 -4.95 2.43 11.86
N THR A 143 -5.53 2.91 12.94
CA THR A 143 -5.03 4.05 13.74
C THR A 143 -4.07 3.56 14.83
N GLY A 144 -2.94 2.94 14.45
CA GLY A 144 -1.84 2.64 15.39
C GLY A 144 -1.73 1.21 15.94
N GLY A 145 -2.18 0.19 15.20
CA GLY A 145 -2.08 -1.23 15.58
C GLY A 145 -0.87 -1.99 14.99
N SER A 146 -0.81 -3.30 15.23
CA SER A 146 0.16 -4.25 14.62
C SER A 146 -0.56 -5.35 13.84
N TYR A 147 -0.07 -5.70 12.63
CA TYR A 147 -0.61 -6.82 11.83
C TYR A 147 0.36 -7.99 11.96
N PRO A 148 0.04 -9.01 12.77
CA PRO A 148 0.96 -10.10 13.02
C PRO A 148 1.06 -11.02 11.80
N LEU A 149 2.28 -11.27 11.32
CA LEU A 149 2.52 -12.19 10.20
C LEU A 149 2.52 -13.62 10.70
N THR A 150 1.35 -14.19 10.98
CA THR A 150 1.23 -15.49 11.65
C THR A 150 0.42 -16.52 10.88
N ALA A 151 -0.28 -16.10 9.81
CA ALA A 151 -1.14 -16.98 9.05
C ALA A 151 -0.38 -17.95 8.13
N LEU A 152 0.87 -17.63 7.77
CA LEU A 152 1.72 -18.47 6.92
C LEU A 152 2.88 -19.07 7.72
N PRO A 153 3.28 -20.31 7.41
CA PRO A 153 4.44 -20.93 8.05
C PRO A 153 5.72 -20.19 7.64
N MET A 154 6.44 -19.66 8.63
CA MET A 154 7.76 -19.05 8.47
C MET A 154 8.87 -19.92 9.09
N SER A 155 10.10 -19.72 8.61
CA SER A 155 11.29 -20.38 9.16
C SER A 155 11.44 -20.07 10.66
N SER A 156 12.20 -20.92 11.36
CA SER A 156 12.41 -20.79 12.81
C SER A 156 13.05 -19.47 13.23
N GLU A 157 13.76 -18.80 12.33
CA GLU A 157 14.41 -17.51 12.55
C GLU A 157 13.41 -16.39 12.86
N PHE A 158 12.17 -16.52 12.36
CA PHE A 158 11.09 -15.54 12.58
C PHE A 158 10.14 -15.90 13.75
N ARG A 159 10.39 -16.99 14.49
CA ARG A 159 9.44 -17.53 15.50
C ARG A 159 9.43 -16.80 16.85
N LYS A 160 10.47 -16.04 17.22
CA LYS A 160 10.49 -15.31 18.48
C LYS A 160 9.96 -13.89 18.28
N GLY A 161 8.71 -13.66 18.68
CA GLY A 161 8.05 -12.36 18.59
C GLY A 161 7.34 -12.08 17.25
N GLY A 162 7.70 -12.79 16.18
CA GLY A 162 7.07 -12.71 14.86
C GLY A 162 7.28 -11.36 14.18
N PRO A 163 7.54 -11.30 12.86
CA PRO A 163 7.43 -10.04 12.16
C PRO A 163 5.98 -9.54 12.22
N THR A 164 5.84 -8.23 12.39
CA THR A 164 4.53 -7.56 12.37
C THR A 164 4.67 -6.32 11.51
N LEU A 165 3.69 -6.05 10.67
CA LEU A 165 3.52 -4.69 10.15
C LEU A 165 3.13 -3.79 11.34
N SER A 166 3.76 -2.63 11.49
CA SER A 166 3.60 -1.83 12.71
C SER A 166 3.37 -0.34 12.42
N ILE A 167 2.58 0.29 13.30
CA ILE A 167 2.40 1.74 13.45
C ILE A 167 1.66 2.41 12.28
N VAL A 168 2.24 2.39 11.08
CA VAL A 168 1.72 3.04 9.87
C VAL A 168 1.59 1.99 8.78
N PHE A 169 0.52 2.07 8.00
CA PHE A 169 0.19 1.09 6.98
C PHE A 169 -0.21 1.78 5.69
N THR A 170 0.38 1.41 4.57
CA THR A 170 -0.20 1.74 3.26
C THR A 170 -0.97 0.55 2.72
N VAL A 171 -2.12 0.83 2.12
CA VAL A 171 -3.04 -0.17 1.58
C VAL A 171 -3.16 0.08 0.08
N GLN A 172 -2.68 -0.87 -0.72
CA GLN A 172 -2.72 -0.77 -2.18
C GLN A 172 -3.45 -1.99 -2.76
N PRO A 173 -4.75 -1.87 -3.07
CA PRO A 173 -5.47 -2.88 -3.82
C PRO A 173 -4.98 -2.96 -5.27
N PHE A 174 -4.95 -4.18 -5.80
CA PHE A 174 -4.59 -4.46 -7.18
C PHE A 174 -5.35 -5.69 -7.69
N ILE A 175 -5.52 -5.78 -9.00
CA ILE A 175 -6.24 -6.90 -9.63
C ILE A 175 -5.21 -7.79 -10.33
N MET A 176 -5.34 -9.10 -10.16
CA MET A 176 -4.52 -10.12 -10.80
C MET A 176 -5.36 -11.38 -11.05
N ASP A 177 -5.28 -11.94 -12.26
CA ASP A 177 -6.07 -13.11 -12.65
C ASP A 177 -7.57 -12.93 -12.28
N GLU A 178 -8.11 -11.75 -12.61
CA GLU A 178 -9.51 -11.32 -12.34
C GLU A 178 -9.91 -11.24 -10.85
N LYS A 179 -8.94 -11.33 -9.93
CA LYS A 179 -9.17 -11.23 -8.48
C LYS A 179 -8.50 -10.01 -7.90
N THR A 180 -9.18 -9.37 -6.95
CA THR A 180 -8.62 -8.26 -6.18
C THR A 180 -7.82 -8.79 -4.99
N TYR A 181 -6.59 -8.32 -4.89
CA TYR A 181 -5.70 -8.52 -3.75
C TYR A 181 -5.35 -7.17 -3.16
N VAL A 182 -4.84 -7.19 -1.93
CA VAL A 182 -4.40 -6.01 -1.19
C VAL A 182 -2.94 -6.21 -0.80
N ALA A 183 -2.10 -5.25 -1.17
CA ALA A 183 -0.77 -5.10 -0.60
C ALA A 183 -0.85 -4.21 0.66
N LEU A 184 -0.49 -4.78 1.80
CA LEU A 184 -0.33 -4.06 3.07
C LEU A 184 1.16 -3.88 3.34
N THR A 185 1.62 -2.64 3.39
CA THR A 185 3.03 -2.32 3.61
C THR A 185 3.19 -1.55 4.91
N ASP A 186 4.18 -1.90 5.73
CA ASP A 186 4.47 -1.17 6.97
C ASP A 186 5.12 0.20 6.68
N GLY A 187 5.08 1.10 7.66
CA GLY A 187 5.60 2.46 7.49
C GLY A 187 7.10 2.54 7.19
N ARG A 188 7.87 1.47 7.43
CA ARG A 188 9.29 1.37 7.07
C ARG A 188 9.52 0.81 5.68
N GLY A 189 8.47 0.33 5.00
CA GLY A 189 8.59 -0.38 3.73
C GLY A 189 9.37 -1.68 3.84
N LYS A 190 9.54 -2.21 5.07
CA LYS A 190 10.32 -3.41 5.34
C LYS A 190 9.50 -4.65 5.06
N TRP A 191 8.23 -4.65 5.44
CA TRP A 191 7.36 -5.81 5.31
C TRP A 191 6.18 -5.50 4.42
N ILE A 192 5.89 -6.41 3.51
CA ILE A 192 4.73 -6.33 2.63
C ILE A 192 3.95 -7.64 2.75
N VAL A 193 2.65 -7.53 3.00
CA VAL A 193 1.71 -8.64 3.00
C VAL A 193 0.82 -8.53 1.78
N ILE A 194 0.71 -9.62 1.04
CA ILE A 194 -0.27 -9.77 -0.03
C ILE A 194 -1.40 -10.61 0.50
N ALA A 195 -2.62 -10.07 0.52
CA ALA A 195 -3.77 -10.75 1.07
C ALA A 195 -5.01 -10.57 0.21
N LYS A 196 -6.00 -11.44 0.39
CA LYS A 196 -7.38 -11.18 -0.05
C LYS A 196 -8.16 -10.55 1.09
N TYR A 197 -8.98 -9.56 0.80
CA TYR A 197 -9.88 -8.98 1.79
C TYR A 197 -11.08 -9.90 2.01
N LEU A 198 -11.49 -10.12 3.26
CA LEU A 198 -12.61 -11.02 3.62
C LEU A 198 -13.76 -10.28 4.34
N ARG A 199 -13.87 -8.96 4.20
CA ARG A 199 -14.76 -8.07 4.99
C ARG A 199 -14.36 -7.86 6.45
N GLY A 200 -14.74 -6.70 6.98
CA GLY A 200 -14.34 -6.22 8.31
C GLY A 200 -12.83 -6.08 8.40
N GLU A 201 -12.24 -6.46 9.53
CA GLU A 201 -10.78 -6.45 9.70
C GLU A 201 -10.08 -7.73 9.23
N ARG A 202 -10.77 -8.58 8.45
CA ARG A 202 -10.29 -9.91 8.10
C ARG A 202 -9.61 -9.93 6.74
N PHE A 203 -8.48 -10.62 6.71
CA PHE A 203 -7.67 -10.83 5.52
C PHE A 203 -7.26 -12.30 5.43
N GLU A 204 -7.11 -12.78 4.21
CA GLU A 204 -6.52 -14.07 3.91
C GLU A 204 -5.13 -13.88 3.32
N ASP A 205 -4.10 -14.01 4.16
CA ASP A 205 -2.71 -13.85 3.73
C ASP A 205 -2.33 -14.86 2.65
N GLN A 206 -1.68 -14.36 1.60
CA GLN A 206 -1.18 -15.15 0.48
C GLN A 206 0.34 -15.18 0.46
N CYS A 207 1.00 -14.02 0.65
CA CYS A 207 2.45 -13.89 0.58
C CYS A 207 2.98 -12.94 1.66
N TYR A 208 4.14 -13.27 2.22
CA TYR A 208 4.95 -12.36 3.03
C TYR A 208 6.24 -12.05 2.29
N LEU A 209 6.48 -10.76 2.06
CA LEU A 209 7.69 -10.26 1.41
C LEU A 209 8.47 -9.36 2.40
N GLU A 210 9.79 -9.47 2.38
CA GLU A 210 10.70 -8.61 3.15
C GLU A 210 11.58 -7.79 2.20
N SER A 211 11.61 -6.48 2.41
CA SER A 211 12.50 -5.57 1.70
C SER A 211 13.83 -5.46 2.44
N ASN A 212 14.90 -5.83 1.74
CA ASN A 212 16.28 -5.70 2.14
C ASN A 212 16.87 -4.41 1.54
N GLY A 213 16.32 -3.28 1.98
CA GLY A 213 16.89 -1.95 1.77
C GLY A 213 17.42 -1.41 3.10
N LYS A 214 18.68 -0.96 3.14
CA LYS A 214 19.14 -0.13 4.27
C LYS A 214 18.44 1.22 4.14
N SER A 215 17.46 1.48 5.00
CA SER A 215 16.91 2.83 5.22
C SER A 215 17.93 3.75 5.85
#